data_AF-A0A6I9T1Z0-F1
#
_entry.id   AF-A0A6I9T1Z0-F1
#
_cell.length_a   1.000
_cell.length_b   1.000
_cell.length_c   1.000
_cell.angle_alpha   90.00
_cell.angle_beta   90.00
_cell.angle_gamma   90.00
#
_symmetry.space_group_name_H-M   'P 1'
#
loop_
_entity.id
_entity.type
_entity.pdbx_description
1 polymer ?
#
loop_
_entity_poly.entity_id
_entity_poly.type
_entity_poly.pdbx_seq_one_letter_code
_entity_poly.pdbx_strand_id
1 'polypeptide(L)'
;MSSPMETDTQLPNGNAAAATAITPPSKLGKLADCLKLEHQFLRVPFEHYKKTIRANHRVVEKEVSAVISGVSDAADSDLSRDDAVNQLNSLVSRLQGLKRKLEEGSRTEHLQAQKCRARLDHLDSAEVDNLSEWNSIRLKRILVDYMLRMSYYDTALKLAQSSNIQDLVDVDVFHEAKKVIDALQKKEVGPALTWCADNKSKLKKSKSKFEFQLRLQEFIELVRAENNMQAISYARKYLAPWGATHMKELQRVMATLAFRSNTECATYKVLFEAKQWDYLVDQFKQEFCRLYGMTLEPLLNIYLQAGLSALKTPFCYEDDCTKEDPLSQEGFRKLAQPLPYSKQHHSKLVCYISKELMDTENPPLVLPNGYVYSTKALEDMAKQNHGKITCPRTGLVCDYTDVVKAFIS
;
A
#
# COMPACT_ATOMS: atom_id res chain seq x y z
N MET A 1 -75.83 -22.23 -10.01
CA MET A 1 -76.20 -23.61 -10.39
C MET A 1 -75.41 -23.97 -11.64
N SER A 2 -75.01 -25.25 -11.74
CA SER A 2 -74.25 -25.91 -12.82
C SER A 2 -72.73 -26.06 -12.59
N SER A 3 -72.35 -27.27 -12.16
CA SER A 3 -71.02 -27.92 -12.30
C SER A 3 -70.66 -28.17 -13.79
N PRO A 4 -69.57 -28.87 -14.21
CA PRO A 4 -68.45 -29.53 -13.48
C PRO A 4 -67.05 -29.34 -14.16
N MET A 5 -66.01 -30.01 -13.64
CA MET A 5 -65.09 -30.92 -14.37
C MET A 5 -63.63 -30.86 -13.88
N GLU A 6 -63.09 -32.05 -13.59
CA GLU A 6 -61.72 -32.33 -13.12
C GLU A 6 -60.67 -32.03 -14.20
N THR A 7 -59.49 -31.57 -13.77
CA THR A 7 -58.21 -31.95 -14.41
C THR A 7 -57.11 -32.06 -13.37
N ASP A 8 -56.56 -33.26 -13.33
CA ASP A 8 -55.34 -33.70 -12.66
C ASP A 8 -54.15 -32.78 -12.98
N THR A 9 -53.35 -32.40 -11.98
CA THR A 9 -52.00 -31.84 -12.23
C THR A 9 -51.07 -32.22 -11.08
N GLN A 10 -50.38 -33.33 -11.27
CA GLN A 10 -49.17 -33.69 -10.54
C GLN A 10 -48.14 -32.56 -10.64
N LEU A 11 -47.75 -32.00 -9.50
CA LEU A 11 -46.57 -31.14 -9.38
C LEU A 11 -45.31 -32.03 -9.42
N PRO A 12 -44.33 -31.73 -10.30
CA PRO A 12 -43.14 -32.54 -10.43
C PRO A 12 -42.16 -32.30 -9.26
N ASN A 13 -41.52 -33.40 -8.88
CA ASN A 13 -40.41 -33.51 -7.94
C ASN A 13 -39.49 -32.28 -7.90
N GLY A 14 -39.31 -31.73 -6.70
CA GLY A 14 -38.24 -30.80 -6.39
C GLY A 14 -36.89 -31.44 -6.66
N ASN A 15 -36.20 -30.95 -7.68
CA ASN A 15 -34.81 -31.27 -7.96
C ASN A 15 -33.98 -30.99 -6.71
N ALA A 16 -33.37 -32.05 -6.16
CA ALA A 16 -32.27 -31.95 -5.24
C ALA A 16 -31.17 -31.12 -5.90
N ALA A 17 -30.98 -29.88 -5.44
CA ALA A 17 -29.83 -29.09 -5.77
C ALA A 17 -28.61 -29.82 -5.22
N ALA A 18 -27.86 -30.49 -6.11
CA ALA A 18 -26.57 -31.07 -5.79
C ALA A 18 -25.70 -29.97 -5.17
N ALA A 19 -25.43 -30.10 -3.88
CA ALA A 19 -24.45 -29.27 -3.19
C ALA A 19 -23.11 -29.51 -3.90
N THR A 20 -22.70 -28.55 -4.73
CA THR A 20 -21.36 -28.55 -5.33
C THR A 20 -20.37 -28.45 -4.18
N ALA A 21 -19.74 -29.58 -3.84
CA ALA A 21 -18.64 -29.64 -2.90
C ALA A 21 -17.55 -28.69 -3.39
N ILE A 22 -17.40 -27.56 -2.71
CA ILE A 22 -16.29 -26.62 -2.94
C ILE A 22 -15.03 -27.34 -2.49
N THR A 23 -14.25 -27.84 -3.45
CA THR A 23 -12.93 -28.39 -3.22
C THR A 23 -12.10 -27.34 -2.46
N PRO A 24 -11.48 -27.68 -1.31
CA PRO A 24 -10.67 -26.71 -0.58
C PRO A 24 -9.57 -26.20 -1.51
N PRO A 25 -9.33 -24.88 -1.58
CA PRO A 25 -8.30 -24.34 -2.48
C PRO A 25 -6.97 -24.99 -2.11
N SER A 26 -6.28 -25.53 -3.12
CA SER A 26 -4.94 -26.06 -2.98
C SER A 26 -4.04 -25.01 -2.31
N LYS A 27 -3.01 -25.44 -1.57
CA LYS A 27 -2.05 -24.49 -0.94
C LYS A 27 -1.51 -23.47 -1.95
N LEU A 28 -1.39 -23.88 -3.22
CA LEU A 28 -1.02 -23.04 -4.37
C LEU A 28 -2.07 -21.97 -4.71
N GLY A 29 -3.36 -22.30 -4.66
CA GLY A 29 -4.45 -21.32 -4.87
C GLY A 29 -4.50 -20.25 -3.78
N LYS A 30 -4.23 -20.62 -2.52
CA LYS A 30 -4.13 -19.66 -1.41
C LYS A 30 -2.93 -18.72 -1.56
N LEU A 31 -1.81 -19.23 -2.09
CA LEU A 31 -0.63 -18.43 -2.39
C LEU A 31 -0.94 -17.40 -3.50
N ALA A 32 -1.62 -17.81 -4.56
CA ALA A 32 -2.01 -16.94 -5.67
C ALA A 32 -2.91 -15.77 -5.21
N ASP A 33 -3.84 -16.00 -4.27
CA ASP A 33 -4.67 -14.93 -3.72
C ASP A 33 -3.89 -13.99 -2.80
N CYS A 34 -2.96 -14.51 -2.00
CA CYS A 34 -2.06 -13.69 -1.18
C CYS A 34 -1.17 -12.77 -2.03
N LEU A 35 -0.72 -13.23 -3.19
CA LEU A 35 0.10 -12.47 -4.14
C LEU A 35 -0.67 -11.30 -4.79
N LYS A 36 -2.01 -11.35 -4.86
CA LYS A 36 -2.81 -10.22 -5.36
C LYS A 36 -2.65 -8.96 -4.50
N LEU A 37 -2.32 -9.12 -3.22
CA LEU A 37 -2.07 -8.02 -2.28
C LEU A 37 -0.64 -7.45 -2.40
N GLU A 38 0.20 -8.05 -3.24
CA GLU A 38 1.58 -7.61 -3.51
C GLU A 38 1.69 -6.62 -4.68
N HIS A 39 0.56 -6.10 -5.19
CA HIS A 39 0.58 -5.14 -6.31
C HIS A 39 1.52 -3.96 -6.06
N GLN A 40 1.46 -3.35 -4.87
CA GLN A 40 2.33 -2.22 -4.51
C GLN A 40 3.81 -2.61 -4.50
N PHE A 41 4.12 -3.83 -4.08
CA PHE A 41 5.48 -4.35 -3.97
C PHE A 41 6.21 -4.35 -5.32
N LEU A 42 5.50 -4.65 -6.42
CA LEU A 42 6.07 -4.56 -7.77
C LEU A 42 5.86 -3.18 -8.42
N ARG A 43 4.74 -2.53 -8.13
CA ARG A 43 4.35 -1.29 -8.82
C ARG A 43 5.24 -0.10 -8.49
N VAL A 44 5.61 0.08 -7.22
CA VAL A 44 6.43 1.21 -6.76
C VAL A 44 7.80 1.26 -7.45
N PRO A 45 8.63 0.19 -7.42
CA PRO A 45 9.95 0.20 -8.04
C PRO A 45 9.84 0.28 -9.56
N PHE A 46 8.81 -0.31 -10.18
CA PHE A 46 8.58 -0.19 -11.62
C PHE A 46 8.24 1.25 -12.03
N GLU A 47 7.40 1.96 -11.28
CA GLU A 47 7.12 3.37 -11.55
C GLU A 47 8.33 4.27 -11.30
N HIS A 48 9.17 3.94 -10.30
CA HIS A 48 10.44 4.63 -10.08
C HIS A 48 11.42 4.37 -11.25
N TYR A 49 11.56 3.12 -11.69
CA TYR A 49 12.39 2.76 -12.85
C TYR A 49 11.94 3.50 -14.13
N LYS A 50 10.64 3.53 -14.41
CA LYS A 50 10.08 4.31 -15.53
C LYS A 50 10.35 5.82 -15.42
N LYS A 51 10.37 6.36 -14.20
CA LYS A 51 10.73 7.77 -13.96
C LYS A 51 12.21 7.99 -14.35
N THR A 52 13.10 7.12 -13.91
CA THR A 52 14.54 7.17 -14.22
C THR A 52 14.80 7.08 -15.73
N ILE A 53 14.22 6.09 -16.42
CA ILE A 53 14.39 5.94 -17.88
C ILE A 53 13.92 7.20 -18.63
N ARG A 54 12.75 7.75 -18.26
CA ARG A 54 12.24 8.97 -18.90
C ARG A 54 13.13 10.17 -18.63
N ALA A 55 13.70 10.29 -17.43
CA ALA A 55 14.60 11.39 -17.08
C ALA A 55 15.89 11.29 -17.91
N ASN A 56 16.50 10.10 -17.97
CA ASN A 56 17.70 9.85 -18.77
C ASN A 56 17.44 10.09 -20.26
N HIS A 57 16.33 9.58 -20.79
CA HIS A 57 15.94 9.80 -22.18
C HIS A 57 15.80 11.29 -22.52
N ARG A 58 15.13 12.09 -21.68
CA ARG A 58 15.00 13.54 -21.88
C ARG A 58 16.34 14.26 -21.87
N VAL A 59 17.29 13.83 -21.04
CA VAL A 59 18.63 14.40 -21.00
C VAL A 59 19.36 14.10 -22.32
N VAL A 60 19.26 12.87 -22.83
CA VAL A 60 19.84 12.49 -24.12
C VAL A 60 19.22 13.31 -25.26
N GLU A 61 17.88 13.34 -25.37
CA GLU A 61 17.19 14.11 -26.40
C GLU A 61 17.63 15.58 -26.39
N LYS A 62 17.62 16.23 -25.21
CA LYS A 62 17.99 17.63 -25.08
C LYS A 62 19.42 17.92 -25.51
N GLU A 63 20.39 17.13 -25.04
CA GLU A 63 21.80 17.37 -25.35
C GLU A 63 22.12 17.02 -26.80
N VAL A 64 21.57 15.92 -27.34
CA VAL A 64 21.75 15.53 -28.75
C VAL A 64 21.16 16.58 -29.69
N SER A 65 19.92 17.03 -29.45
CA SER A 65 19.30 18.09 -30.27
C SER A 65 20.13 19.37 -30.27
N ALA A 66 20.67 19.75 -29.11
CA ALA A 66 21.46 20.96 -28.98
C ALA A 66 22.92 20.83 -29.48
N VAL A 67 23.43 19.60 -29.66
CA VAL A 67 24.66 19.35 -30.41
C VAL A 67 24.39 19.42 -31.91
N ILE A 68 23.31 18.79 -32.40
CA ILE A 68 22.93 18.84 -33.81
C ILE A 68 22.71 20.29 -34.26
N SER A 69 21.98 21.09 -33.47
CA SER A 69 21.78 22.50 -33.79
C SER A 69 23.11 23.26 -33.81
N GLY A 70 23.98 23.04 -32.82
CA GLY A 70 25.27 23.72 -32.77
C GLY A 70 26.22 23.34 -33.91
N VAL A 71 26.12 22.11 -34.45
CA VAL A 71 26.86 21.70 -35.65
C VAL A 71 26.30 22.40 -36.90
N SER A 72 24.97 22.51 -37.02
CA SER A 72 24.33 23.25 -38.13
C SER A 72 24.73 24.73 -38.10
N ASP A 73 24.65 25.37 -36.93
CA ASP A 73 25.00 26.78 -36.76
C ASP A 73 26.48 27.04 -37.12
N ALA A 74 27.37 26.11 -36.76
CA ALA A 74 28.79 26.18 -37.11
C ALA A 74 29.06 25.96 -38.61
N ALA A 75 28.20 25.22 -39.31
CA ALA A 75 28.32 24.97 -40.75
C ALA A 75 27.79 26.13 -41.61
N ASP A 76 26.76 26.83 -41.13
CA ASP A 76 26.10 27.92 -41.86
C ASP A 76 26.73 29.31 -41.62
N SER A 77 27.60 29.44 -40.61
CA SER A 77 28.20 30.72 -40.23
C SER A 77 29.59 30.92 -40.86
N ASP A 78 29.85 32.11 -41.42
CA ASP A 78 31.20 32.56 -41.80
C ASP A 78 32.02 32.85 -40.53
N LEU A 79 32.58 31.79 -39.94
CA LEU A 79 33.37 31.84 -38.71
C LEU A 79 34.86 32.01 -39.00
N SER A 80 35.55 32.77 -38.15
CA SER A 80 37.00 32.75 -38.14
C SER A 80 37.51 31.35 -37.74
N ARG A 81 38.72 30.99 -38.15
CA ARG A 81 39.32 29.68 -37.82
C ARG A 81 39.36 29.43 -36.31
N ASP A 82 39.67 30.46 -35.53
CA ASP A 82 39.76 30.36 -34.08
C ASP A 82 38.38 30.21 -33.43
N ASP A 83 37.36 30.91 -33.95
CA ASP A 83 35.98 30.78 -33.47
C ASP A 83 35.37 29.41 -33.80
N ALA A 84 35.66 28.87 -34.98
CA ALA A 84 35.24 27.52 -35.37
C ALA A 84 35.87 26.45 -34.46
N VAL A 85 37.16 26.57 -34.13
CA VAL A 85 37.84 25.67 -33.18
C VAL A 85 37.23 25.79 -31.79
N ASN A 86 36.93 27.00 -31.31
CA ASN A 86 36.29 27.21 -30.00
C ASN A 86 34.88 26.60 -29.94
N GLN A 87 34.08 26.74 -30.99
CA GLN A 87 32.76 26.12 -31.07
C GLN A 87 32.83 24.59 -31.09
N LEU A 88 33.73 24.00 -31.87
CA LEU A 88 33.94 22.54 -31.88
C LEU A 88 34.40 22.03 -30.52
N ASN A 89 35.32 22.72 -29.84
CA ASN A 89 35.76 22.37 -28.49
C ASN A 89 34.62 22.42 -27.47
N SER A 90 33.71 23.40 -27.61
CA SER A 90 32.49 23.48 -26.79
C SER A 90 31.57 22.27 -27.03
N LEU A 91 31.33 21.90 -28.30
CA LEU A 91 30.52 20.73 -28.66
C LEU A 91 31.14 19.42 -28.15
N VAL A 92 32.45 19.25 -28.27
CA VAL A 92 33.19 18.10 -27.72
C VAL A 92 33.03 18.05 -26.20
N SER A 93 33.18 19.18 -25.50
CA SER A 93 33.00 19.26 -24.05
C SER A 93 31.58 18.87 -23.63
N ARG A 94 30.56 19.28 -24.41
CA ARG A 94 29.17 18.88 -24.18
C ARG A 94 28.94 17.38 -24.40
N LEU A 95 29.50 16.79 -25.45
CA LEU A 95 29.43 15.35 -25.70
C LEU A 95 30.12 14.53 -24.60
N GLN A 96 31.28 14.99 -24.11
CA GLN A 96 31.95 14.39 -22.96
C GLN A 96 31.09 14.48 -21.68
N GLY A 97 30.43 15.62 -21.46
CA GLY A 97 29.46 15.80 -20.38
C GLY A 97 28.25 14.87 -20.50
N LEU A 98 27.71 14.71 -21.71
CA LEU A 98 26.62 13.77 -22.00
C LEU A 98 27.06 12.32 -21.74
N LYS A 99 28.25 11.91 -22.17
CA LYS A 99 28.81 10.58 -21.88
C LYS A 99 28.80 10.28 -20.39
N ARG A 100 29.34 11.19 -19.56
CA ARG A 100 29.35 11.03 -18.09
C ARG A 100 27.94 10.93 -17.51
N LYS A 101 27.00 11.77 -17.98
CA LYS A 101 25.60 11.72 -17.54
C LYS A 101 24.93 10.40 -17.93
N LEU A 102 25.24 9.86 -19.11
CA LEU A 102 24.68 8.60 -19.59
C LEU A 102 25.25 7.39 -18.83
N GLU A 103 26.53 7.40 -18.47
CA GLU A 103 27.15 6.37 -17.63
C GLU A 103 26.49 6.32 -16.24
N GLU A 104 26.28 7.47 -15.60
CA GLU A 104 25.58 7.55 -14.31
C GLU A 104 24.09 7.20 -14.44
N GLY A 105 23.43 7.65 -15.52
CA GLY A 105 22.07 7.28 -15.85
C GLY A 105 21.89 5.76 -16.03
N SER A 106 22.82 5.12 -16.75
CA SER A 106 22.83 3.67 -16.96
C SER A 106 23.03 2.91 -15.65
N ARG A 107 23.96 3.37 -14.79
CA ARG A 107 24.20 2.78 -13.46
C ARG A 107 22.94 2.84 -12.58
N THR A 108 22.26 3.99 -12.56
CA THR A 108 21.02 4.16 -11.78
C THR A 108 19.88 3.32 -12.35
N GLU A 109 19.72 3.24 -13.68
CA GLU A 109 18.75 2.35 -14.32
C GLU A 109 19.00 0.88 -13.99
N HIS A 110 20.25 0.43 -14.05
CA HIS A 110 20.63 -0.94 -13.72
C HIS A 110 20.27 -1.29 -12.27
N LEU A 111 20.54 -0.39 -11.32
CA LEU A 111 20.16 -0.56 -9.92
C LEU A 111 18.63 -0.68 -9.76
N GLN A 112 17.84 0.14 -10.47
CA GLN A 112 16.38 0.04 -10.40
C GLN A 112 15.84 -1.25 -11.03
N ALA A 113 16.44 -1.69 -12.14
CA ALA A 113 16.11 -2.97 -12.76
C ALA A 113 16.46 -4.15 -11.84
N GLN A 114 17.61 -4.09 -11.15
CA GLN A 114 18.01 -5.08 -10.15
C GLN A 114 17.00 -5.16 -9.01
N LYS A 115 16.55 -4.02 -8.46
CA LYS A 115 15.50 -3.99 -7.42
C LYS A 115 14.20 -4.62 -7.91
N CYS A 116 13.78 -4.35 -9.15
CA CYS A 116 12.59 -5.00 -9.73
C CYS A 116 12.77 -6.51 -9.82
N ARG A 117 13.95 -6.99 -10.24
CA ARG A 117 14.28 -8.41 -10.35
C ARG A 117 14.30 -9.10 -8.99
N ALA A 118 15.01 -8.55 -8.01
CA ALA A 118 15.08 -9.09 -6.66
C ALA A 118 13.69 -9.29 -6.03
N ARG A 119 12.73 -8.40 -6.34
CA ARG A 119 11.35 -8.54 -5.88
C ARG A 119 10.60 -9.64 -6.60
N LEU A 120 10.78 -9.82 -7.90
CA LEU A 120 10.21 -10.95 -8.63
C LEU A 120 10.77 -12.28 -8.11
N ASP A 121 12.09 -12.37 -7.97
CA ASP A 121 12.77 -13.56 -7.45
C ASP A 121 12.25 -13.91 -6.04
N HIS A 122 11.99 -12.90 -5.19
CA HIS A 122 11.39 -13.12 -3.87
C HIS A 122 9.92 -13.57 -3.93
N LEU A 123 9.13 -13.14 -4.92
CA LEU A 123 7.77 -13.66 -5.07
C LEU A 123 7.78 -15.10 -5.60
N ASP A 124 8.69 -15.41 -6.52
CA ASP A 124 8.85 -16.75 -7.10
C ASP A 124 9.41 -17.75 -6.09
N SER A 125 10.17 -17.30 -5.08
CA SER A 125 10.69 -18.17 -4.03
C SER A 125 9.65 -18.60 -2.99
N ALA A 126 8.38 -18.20 -3.13
CA ALA A 126 7.31 -18.57 -2.20
C ALA A 126 6.89 -20.04 -2.38
N GLU A 127 7.56 -20.95 -1.67
CA GLU A 127 7.32 -22.39 -1.70
C GLU A 127 6.71 -22.90 -0.37
N VAL A 128 6.15 -24.10 -0.37
CA VAL A 128 5.50 -24.67 0.83
C VAL A 128 6.51 -24.90 1.96
N ASP A 129 7.75 -25.27 1.62
CA ASP A 129 8.77 -25.65 2.58
C ASP A 129 9.47 -24.45 3.24
N ASN A 130 9.46 -23.27 2.60
CA ASN A 130 10.10 -22.05 3.11
C ASN A 130 9.11 -20.94 3.51
N LEU A 131 7.81 -21.26 3.56
CA LEU A 131 6.74 -20.28 3.76
C LEU A 131 6.88 -19.44 5.04
N SER A 132 7.44 -20.02 6.11
CA SER A 132 7.67 -19.31 7.37
C SER A 132 8.70 -18.18 7.22
N GLU A 133 9.82 -18.47 6.58
CA GLU A 133 10.87 -17.47 6.31
C GLU A 133 10.38 -16.41 5.33
N TRP A 134 9.68 -16.84 4.27
CA TRP A 134 9.07 -15.94 3.30
C TRP A 134 8.08 -14.96 3.96
N ASN A 135 7.20 -15.46 4.84
CA ASN A 135 6.26 -14.63 5.60
C ASN A 135 6.97 -13.68 6.57
N SER A 136 8.08 -14.11 7.18
CA SER A 136 8.91 -13.25 8.04
C SER A 136 9.48 -12.07 7.25
N ILE A 137 10.04 -12.32 6.07
CA ILE A 137 10.55 -11.27 5.17
C ILE A 137 9.41 -10.34 4.74
N ARG A 138 8.25 -10.90 4.34
CA ARG A 138 7.05 -10.13 3.98
C ARG A 138 6.60 -9.19 5.10
N LEU A 139 6.54 -9.69 6.34
CA LEU A 139 6.18 -8.88 7.50
C LEU A 139 7.17 -7.74 7.71
N LYS A 140 8.48 -8.02 7.66
CA LYS A 140 9.52 -6.99 7.82
C LYS A 140 9.40 -5.90 6.75
N ARG A 141 9.13 -6.27 5.49
CA ARG A 141 8.87 -5.32 4.41
C ARG A 141 7.66 -4.43 4.70
N ILE A 142 6.55 -5.01 5.19
CA ILE A 142 5.34 -4.27 5.58
C ILE A 142 5.62 -3.30 6.73
N LEU A 143 6.41 -3.73 7.72
CA LEU A 143 6.84 -2.88 8.84
C LEU A 143 7.71 -1.71 8.36
N VAL A 144 8.63 -1.94 7.42
CA VAL A 144 9.43 -0.87 6.81
C VAL A 144 8.53 0.13 6.08
N ASP A 145 7.57 -0.30 5.25
CA ASP A 145 6.59 0.60 4.61
C ASP A 145 5.80 1.42 5.64
N TYR A 146 5.31 0.78 6.71
CA TYR A 146 4.61 1.48 7.80
C TYR A 146 5.49 2.55 8.46
N MET A 147 6.72 2.20 8.83
CA MET A 147 7.67 3.11 9.46
C MET A 147 8.00 4.31 8.55
N LEU A 148 8.19 4.09 7.25
CA LEU A 148 8.44 5.16 6.28
C LEU A 148 7.24 6.11 6.15
N ARG A 149 6.01 5.59 6.17
CA ARG A 149 4.76 6.40 6.15
C ARG A 149 4.55 7.21 7.41
N MET A 150 4.93 6.66 8.57
CA MET A 150 4.85 7.31 9.88
C MET A 150 6.07 8.19 10.20
N SER A 151 6.95 8.41 9.22
CA SER A 151 8.16 9.23 9.35
C SER A 151 9.25 8.68 10.28
N TYR A 152 9.21 7.38 10.61
CA TYR A 152 10.24 6.67 11.38
C TYR A 152 11.38 6.16 10.48
N TYR A 153 12.01 7.06 9.71
CA TYR A 153 12.98 6.73 8.66
C TYR A 153 14.23 5.99 9.17
N ASP A 154 14.80 6.41 10.29
CA ASP A 154 16.03 5.79 10.83
C ASP A 154 15.78 4.35 11.29
N THR A 155 14.62 4.10 11.92
CA THR A 155 14.20 2.76 12.33
C THR A 155 13.92 1.88 11.11
N ALA A 156 13.24 2.42 10.11
CA ALA A 156 12.98 1.72 8.85
C ALA A 156 14.29 1.29 8.15
N LEU A 157 15.28 2.19 8.10
CA LEU A 157 16.58 1.92 7.51
C LEU A 157 17.34 0.84 8.28
N LYS A 158 17.37 0.93 9.61
CA LYS A 158 18.02 -0.06 10.48
C LYS A 158 17.40 -1.45 10.32
N LEU A 159 16.06 -1.54 10.25
CA LEU A 159 15.36 -2.82 10.04
C LEU A 159 15.67 -3.40 8.65
N ALA A 160 15.69 -2.55 7.61
CA ALA A 160 16.03 -2.98 6.27
C ALA A 160 17.46 -3.54 6.18
N GLN A 161 18.42 -2.88 6.84
CA GLN A 161 19.83 -3.29 6.87
C GLN A 161 20.05 -4.55 7.69
N SER A 162 19.50 -4.63 8.91
CA SER A 162 19.69 -5.79 9.79
C SER A 162 19.05 -7.07 9.25
N SER A 163 18.04 -6.92 8.39
CA SER A 163 17.36 -8.04 7.75
C SER A 163 17.81 -8.30 6.32
N ASN A 164 18.76 -7.53 5.79
CA ASN A 164 19.25 -7.62 4.41
C ASN A 164 18.12 -7.56 3.34
N ILE A 165 17.17 -6.64 3.51
CA ILE A 165 15.99 -6.49 2.63
C ILE A 165 15.95 -5.15 1.89
N GLN A 166 17.09 -4.44 1.76
CA GLN A 166 17.18 -3.11 1.17
C GLN A 166 16.60 -3.05 -0.26
N ASP A 167 16.81 -4.09 -1.06
CA ASP A 167 16.28 -4.18 -2.43
C ASP A 167 14.76 -4.48 -2.48
N LEU A 168 14.20 -4.95 -1.37
CA LEU A 168 12.79 -5.30 -1.23
C LEU A 168 11.95 -4.16 -0.62
N VAL A 169 12.55 -3.00 -0.34
CA VAL A 169 11.86 -1.85 0.28
C VAL A 169 12.10 -0.55 -0.49
N ASP A 170 11.23 0.43 -0.29
CA ASP A 170 11.15 1.66 -1.10
C ASP A 170 11.76 2.89 -0.40
N VAL A 171 12.82 2.71 0.37
CA VAL A 171 13.42 3.76 1.23
C VAL A 171 13.76 5.03 0.46
N ASP A 172 14.39 4.90 -0.72
CA ASP A 172 14.78 6.06 -1.56
C ASP A 172 13.56 6.87 -2.02
N VAL A 173 12.48 6.16 -2.40
CA VAL A 173 11.24 6.77 -2.88
C VAL A 173 10.57 7.58 -1.77
N PHE A 174 10.55 7.06 -0.54
CA PHE A 174 10.03 7.78 0.61
C PHE A 174 10.94 8.92 1.09
N HIS A 175 12.25 8.85 0.85
CA HIS A 175 13.16 9.98 1.10
C HIS A 175 12.93 11.13 0.12
N GLU A 176 12.62 10.86 -1.16
CA GLU A 176 12.18 11.91 -2.09
C GLU A 176 10.90 12.59 -1.59
N ALA A 177 9.93 11.82 -1.12
CA ALA A 177 8.70 12.36 -0.54
C ALA A 177 8.94 13.17 0.73
N LYS A 178 9.85 12.70 1.60
CA LYS A 178 10.24 13.40 2.84
C LYS A 178 10.71 14.83 2.55
N LYS A 179 11.57 15.01 1.53
CA LYS A 179 12.07 16.35 1.14
C LYS A 179 10.93 17.33 0.83
N VAL A 180 9.87 16.85 0.18
CA VAL A 180 8.70 17.67 -0.14
C VAL A 180 7.87 17.94 1.12
N ILE A 181 7.63 16.92 1.95
CA ILE A 181 6.87 17.05 3.20
C ILE A 181 7.55 18.04 4.16
N ASP A 182 8.86 17.88 4.39
CA ASP A 182 9.65 18.74 5.27
C ASP A 182 9.64 20.20 4.78
N ALA A 183 9.70 20.41 3.47
CA ALA A 183 9.62 21.76 2.88
C ALA A 183 8.23 22.38 3.09
N LEU A 184 7.15 21.62 2.85
CA LEU A 184 5.79 22.10 3.10
C LEU A 184 5.56 22.41 4.59
N GLN A 185 6.10 21.62 5.50
CA GLN A 185 6.05 21.90 6.94
C GLN A 185 6.81 23.19 7.32
N LYS A 186 7.89 23.50 6.59
CA LYS A 186 8.64 24.77 6.70
C LYS A 186 7.99 25.92 5.92
N LYS A 187 6.80 25.72 5.36
CA LYS A 187 6.05 26.71 4.55
C LYS A 187 6.73 27.08 3.24
N GLU A 188 7.45 26.14 2.64
CA GLU A 188 8.12 26.28 1.35
C GLU A 188 7.43 25.42 0.28
N VAL A 189 6.88 26.05 -0.76
CA VAL A 189 6.20 25.33 -1.86
C VAL A 189 7.16 24.87 -2.97
N GLY A 190 8.38 25.38 -3.02
CA GLY A 190 9.33 25.17 -4.12
C GLY A 190 9.54 23.70 -4.48
N PRO A 191 9.95 22.83 -3.53
CA PRO A 191 10.12 21.40 -3.78
C PRO A 191 8.84 20.69 -4.26
N ALA A 192 7.67 21.08 -3.73
CA ALA A 192 6.39 20.51 -4.13
C ALA A 192 6.00 20.91 -5.56
N LEU A 193 6.28 22.15 -5.97
CA LEU A 193 6.06 22.64 -7.33
C LEU A 193 7.01 21.97 -8.34
N THR A 194 8.28 21.76 -7.97
CA THR A 194 9.22 20.97 -8.78
C THR A 194 8.70 19.54 -8.97
N TRP A 195 8.21 18.92 -7.90
CA TRP A 195 7.59 17.59 -7.98
C TRP A 195 6.36 17.58 -8.90
N CYS A 196 5.54 18.64 -8.88
CA CYS A 196 4.40 18.78 -9.80
C CYS A 196 4.88 18.86 -11.26
N ALA A 197 5.93 19.64 -11.54
CA ALA A 197 6.50 19.77 -12.88
C ALA A 197 7.05 18.43 -13.41
N ASP A 198 7.77 17.68 -12.58
CA ASP A 198 8.32 16.37 -12.93
C ASP A 198 7.23 15.35 -13.27
N ASN A 199 6.07 15.46 -12.62
CA ASN A 199 4.95 14.53 -12.73
C ASN A 199 3.74 15.08 -13.52
N LYS A 200 3.91 16.21 -14.21
CA LYS A 200 2.84 16.99 -14.86
C LYS A 200 1.89 16.16 -15.72
N SER A 201 2.41 15.25 -16.54
CA SER A 201 1.59 14.43 -17.44
C SER A 201 0.67 13.46 -16.69
N LYS A 202 1.13 12.89 -15.58
CA LYS A 202 0.33 11.99 -14.72
C LYS A 202 -0.69 12.78 -13.91
N LEU A 203 -0.29 13.91 -13.33
CA LEU A 203 -1.17 14.78 -12.56
C LEU A 203 -2.30 15.37 -13.42
N LYS A 204 -2.01 15.71 -14.69
CA LYS A 204 -3.04 16.15 -15.64
C LYS A 204 -4.04 15.04 -15.97
N LYS A 205 -3.57 13.80 -16.13
CA LYS A 205 -4.46 12.64 -16.37
C LYS A 205 -5.36 12.34 -15.17
N SER A 206 -4.86 12.50 -13.94
CA SER A 206 -5.67 12.35 -12.72
C SER A 206 -6.51 13.58 -12.38
N LYS A 207 -6.45 14.66 -13.18
CA LYS A 207 -7.11 15.94 -12.90
C LYS A 207 -6.80 16.48 -11.49
N SER A 208 -5.55 16.29 -11.04
CA SER A 208 -5.11 16.75 -9.72
C SER A 208 -5.20 18.26 -9.59
N LYS A 209 -5.69 18.73 -8.44
CA LYS A 209 -5.73 20.15 -8.07
C LYS A 209 -4.50 20.58 -7.24
N PHE A 210 -3.54 19.68 -7.01
CA PHE A 210 -2.47 19.92 -6.04
C PHE A 210 -1.58 21.11 -6.42
N GLU A 211 -1.15 21.20 -7.69
CA GLU A 211 -0.37 22.36 -8.18
C GLU A 211 -1.15 23.67 -7.97
N PHE A 212 -2.44 23.69 -8.27
CA PHE A 212 -3.27 24.86 -8.08
C PHE A 212 -3.34 25.29 -6.61
N GLN A 213 -3.55 24.34 -5.67
CA GLN A 213 -3.58 24.64 -4.24
C GLN A 213 -2.24 25.18 -3.71
N LEU A 214 -1.10 24.65 -4.18
CA LEU A 214 0.22 25.18 -3.86
C LEU A 214 0.38 26.64 -4.32
N ARG A 215 -0.05 26.94 -5.56
CA ARG A 215 0.00 28.29 -6.12
C ARG A 215 -0.90 29.28 -5.36
N LEU A 216 -2.06 28.83 -4.90
CA LEU A 216 -2.93 29.63 -4.03
C LEU A 216 -2.26 29.93 -2.69
N GLN A 217 -1.64 28.93 -2.05
CA GLN A 217 -0.95 29.13 -0.78
C GLN A 217 0.23 30.09 -0.92
N GLU A 218 1.05 29.94 -1.96
CA GLU A 218 2.16 30.86 -2.23
C GLU A 218 1.68 32.31 -2.42
N PHE A 219 0.56 32.51 -3.12
CA PHE A 219 -0.07 33.82 -3.22
C PHE A 219 -0.53 34.35 -1.84
N ILE A 220 -1.15 33.52 -1.01
CA ILE A 220 -1.60 33.91 0.34
C ILE A 220 -0.41 34.33 1.21
N GLU A 221 0.74 33.64 1.10
CA GLU A 221 1.96 34.03 1.81
C GLU A 221 2.54 35.37 1.32
N LEU A 222 2.47 35.66 0.01
CA LEU A 222 2.85 36.99 -0.51
C LEU A 222 1.95 38.11 0.06
N VAL A 223 0.65 37.85 0.18
CA VAL A 223 -0.30 38.77 0.81
C VAL A 223 -0.01 38.91 2.31
N ARG A 224 0.30 37.83 3.01
CA ARG A 224 0.68 37.84 4.44
C ARG A 224 1.94 38.68 4.67
N ALA A 225 2.89 38.65 3.75
CA ALA A 225 4.11 39.47 3.78
C ALA A 225 3.90 40.94 3.35
N GLU A 226 2.65 41.36 3.14
CA GLU A 226 2.26 42.71 2.68
C GLU A 226 2.83 43.11 1.31
N ASN A 227 3.29 42.14 0.50
CA ASN A 227 3.89 42.38 -0.80
C ASN A 227 2.84 42.32 -1.93
N ASN A 228 1.85 43.21 -1.85
CA ASN A 228 0.66 43.18 -2.70
C ASN A 228 0.96 43.27 -4.21
N MET A 229 1.94 44.10 -4.59
CA MET A 229 2.32 44.27 -5.99
C MET A 229 2.91 42.97 -6.57
N GLN A 230 3.76 42.28 -5.82
CA GLN A 230 4.27 40.97 -6.24
C GLN A 230 3.17 39.91 -6.25
N ALA A 231 2.27 39.90 -5.27
CA ALA A 231 1.13 38.98 -5.24
C ALA A 231 0.25 39.12 -6.50
N ILE A 232 -0.07 40.35 -6.92
CA ILE A 232 -0.86 40.61 -8.13
C ILE A 232 -0.12 40.15 -9.39
N SER A 233 1.17 40.44 -9.51
CA SER A 233 2.00 39.97 -10.64
C SER A 233 2.05 38.45 -10.69
N TYR A 234 2.24 37.81 -9.55
CA TYR A 234 2.24 36.36 -9.38
C TYR A 234 0.90 35.75 -9.81
N ALA A 235 -0.23 36.31 -9.35
CA ALA A 235 -1.56 35.81 -9.70
C ALA A 235 -1.82 35.87 -11.22
N ARG A 236 -1.43 36.98 -11.87
CA ARG A 236 -1.53 37.11 -13.33
C ARG A 236 -0.73 36.04 -14.07
N LYS A 237 0.46 35.70 -13.56
CA LYS A 237 1.35 34.73 -14.21
C LYS A 237 0.94 33.27 -13.98
N TYR A 238 0.62 32.90 -12.74
CA TYR A 238 0.46 31.49 -12.35
C TYR A 238 -0.98 31.07 -12.07
N LEU A 239 -1.84 31.99 -11.65
CA LEU A 239 -3.22 31.71 -11.26
C LEU A 239 -4.23 31.98 -12.36
N ALA A 240 -4.00 32.98 -13.23
CA ALA A 240 -4.88 33.32 -14.35
C ALA A 240 -5.22 32.13 -15.28
N PRO A 241 -4.28 31.21 -15.62
CA PRO A 241 -4.61 30.04 -16.45
C PRO A 241 -5.68 29.12 -15.84
N TRP A 242 -5.87 29.16 -14.52
CA TRP A 242 -6.86 28.35 -13.80
C TRP A 242 -8.23 29.04 -13.69
N GLY A 243 -8.36 30.28 -14.20
CA GLY A 243 -9.59 31.06 -14.18
C GLY A 243 -10.78 30.36 -14.82
N ALA A 244 -10.55 29.62 -15.91
CA ALA A 244 -11.62 28.91 -16.62
C ALA A 244 -12.28 27.81 -15.78
N THR A 245 -11.55 27.19 -14.84
CA THR A 245 -12.04 26.03 -14.08
C THR A 245 -12.23 26.30 -12.58
N HIS A 246 -11.52 27.28 -12.00
CA HIS A 246 -11.50 27.54 -10.55
C HIS A 246 -11.76 28.99 -10.17
N MET A 247 -12.53 29.75 -10.98
CA MET A 247 -12.78 31.18 -10.75
C MET A 247 -13.29 31.51 -9.32
N LYS A 248 -14.19 30.69 -8.75
CA LYS A 248 -14.74 30.94 -7.41
C LYS A 248 -13.67 30.87 -6.31
N GLU A 249 -12.78 29.87 -6.38
CA GLU A 249 -11.67 29.73 -5.44
C GLU A 249 -10.66 30.88 -5.61
N LEU A 250 -10.37 31.26 -6.87
CA LEU A 250 -9.53 32.41 -7.18
C LEU A 250 -10.09 33.72 -6.62
N GLN A 251 -11.37 34.02 -6.85
CA GLN A 251 -12.02 35.24 -6.33
C GLN A 251 -11.96 35.28 -4.80
N ARG A 252 -12.20 34.15 -4.14
CA ARG A 252 -12.10 34.04 -2.68
C ARG A 252 -10.69 34.34 -2.18
N VAL A 253 -9.65 33.80 -2.83
CA VAL A 253 -8.26 34.04 -2.45
C VAL A 253 -7.82 35.46 -2.82
N MET A 254 -8.25 36.02 -3.95
CA MET A 254 -7.94 37.41 -4.33
C MET A 254 -8.51 38.43 -3.33
N ALA A 255 -9.63 38.11 -2.68
CA ALA A 255 -10.22 38.97 -1.65
C ALA A 255 -9.30 39.14 -0.41
N THR A 256 -8.29 38.28 -0.21
CA THR A 256 -7.33 38.43 0.90
C THR A 256 -6.44 39.68 0.75
N LEU A 257 -6.36 40.26 -0.45
CA LEU A 257 -5.74 41.58 -0.66
C LEU A 257 -6.47 42.69 0.11
N ALA A 258 -7.79 42.55 0.29
CA ALA A 258 -8.61 43.46 1.11
C ALA A 258 -8.70 42.95 2.56
N PHE A 259 -8.98 41.66 2.74
CA PHE A 259 -9.04 40.99 4.04
C PHE A 259 -7.68 40.39 4.41
N ARG A 260 -6.80 41.22 4.99
CA ARG A 260 -5.42 40.85 5.36
C ARG A 260 -5.35 39.75 6.41
N SER A 261 -4.13 39.31 6.72
CA SER A 261 -3.82 38.22 7.67
C SER A 261 -4.37 38.42 9.10
N ASN A 262 -4.64 39.66 9.51
CA ASN A 262 -5.24 40.01 10.81
C ASN A 262 -6.78 40.11 10.77
N THR A 263 -7.43 39.63 9.72
CA THR A 263 -8.89 39.71 9.60
C THR A 263 -9.63 38.87 10.63
N GLU A 264 -10.70 39.42 11.21
CA GLU A 264 -11.65 38.67 12.04
C GLU A 264 -12.79 38.03 11.23
N CYS A 265 -12.83 38.26 9.91
CA CYS A 265 -13.80 37.62 9.03
C CYS A 265 -13.44 36.13 8.88
N ALA A 266 -14.21 35.25 9.54
CA ALA A 266 -13.96 33.81 9.56
C ALA A 266 -13.76 33.20 8.16
N THR A 267 -14.50 33.68 7.16
CA THR A 267 -14.41 33.20 5.76
C THR A 267 -13.00 33.30 5.16
N TYR A 268 -12.25 34.35 5.53
CA TYR A 268 -10.90 34.63 5.02
C TYR A 268 -9.82 34.29 6.04
N LYS A 269 -10.11 34.39 7.34
CA LYS A 269 -9.20 34.01 8.44
C LYS A 269 -8.67 32.58 8.27
N VAL A 270 -9.55 31.64 7.92
CA VAL A 270 -9.21 30.22 7.69
C VAL A 270 -8.13 30.03 6.61
N LEU A 271 -8.06 30.91 5.61
CA LEU A 271 -7.06 30.83 4.53
C LEU A 271 -5.63 31.15 5.03
N PHE A 272 -5.52 31.88 6.14
CA PHE A 272 -4.25 32.23 6.77
C PHE A 272 -3.87 31.29 7.92
N GLU A 273 -4.63 30.24 8.19
CA GLU A 273 -4.31 29.30 9.27
C GLU A 273 -3.13 28.38 8.92
N ALA A 274 -2.34 28.01 9.92
CA ALA A 274 -1.24 27.05 9.74
C ALA A 274 -1.74 25.68 9.22
N LYS A 275 -2.98 25.31 9.55
CA LYS A 275 -3.65 24.07 9.10
C LYS A 275 -3.74 23.94 7.58
N GLN A 276 -3.64 25.04 6.82
CA GLN A 276 -3.57 24.96 5.35
C GLN A 276 -2.33 24.21 4.88
N TRP A 277 -1.22 24.30 5.61
CA TRP A 277 0.00 23.57 5.30
C TRP A 277 -0.13 22.08 5.61
N ASP A 278 -0.80 21.71 6.70
CA ASP A 278 -1.12 20.31 7.00
C ASP A 278 -2.00 19.69 5.91
N TYR A 279 -3.00 20.44 5.44
CA TYR A 279 -3.83 20.04 4.30
C TYR A 279 -3.01 19.82 3.02
N LEU A 280 -2.05 20.70 2.71
CA LEU A 280 -1.15 20.53 1.56
C LEU A 280 -0.25 19.31 1.69
N VAL A 281 0.25 19.03 2.91
CA VAL A 281 1.03 17.81 3.19
C VAL A 281 0.17 16.57 2.95
N ASP A 282 -1.07 16.54 3.41
CA ASP A 282 -1.97 15.41 3.21
C ASP A 282 -2.37 15.24 1.74
N GLN A 283 -2.65 16.34 1.03
CA GLN A 283 -2.87 16.31 -0.42
C GLN A 283 -1.65 15.76 -1.16
N PHE A 284 -0.44 16.20 -0.79
CA PHE A 284 0.80 15.65 -1.35
C PHE A 284 0.92 14.14 -1.10
N LYS A 285 0.70 13.66 0.14
CA LYS A 285 0.75 12.23 0.47
C LYS A 285 -0.24 11.42 -0.37
N GLN A 286 -1.45 11.93 -0.58
CA GLN A 286 -2.47 11.29 -1.41
C GLN A 286 -2.04 11.21 -2.88
N GLU A 287 -1.54 12.32 -3.45
CA GLU A 287 -1.05 12.35 -4.83
C GLU A 287 0.17 11.45 -5.02
N PHE A 288 1.09 11.45 -4.06
CA PHE A 288 2.27 10.59 -4.03
C PHE A 288 1.89 9.11 -4.03
N CYS A 289 0.99 8.69 -3.14
CA CYS A 289 0.51 7.31 -3.11
C CYS A 289 -0.14 6.92 -4.45
N ARG A 290 -1.00 7.79 -4.99
CA ARG A 290 -1.68 7.56 -6.27
C ARG A 290 -0.70 7.45 -7.44
N LEU A 291 0.34 8.28 -7.47
CA LEU A 291 1.35 8.30 -8.52
C LEU A 291 2.11 6.96 -8.64
N TYR A 292 2.42 6.37 -7.50
CA TYR A 292 3.15 5.10 -7.38
C TYR A 292 2.23 3.88 -7.26
N GLY A 293 0.90 4.06 -7.31
CA GLY A 293 -0.06 2.97 -7.16
C GLY A 293 -0.03 2.30 -5.79
N MET A 294 0.28 3.09 -4.76
CA MET A 294 0.26 2.68 -3.37
C MET A 294 -1.12 2.84 -2.76
N THR A 295 -1.37 2.07 -1.71
CA THR A 295 -2.50 2.30 -0.80
C THR A 295 -2.31 3.60 -0.02
N LEU A 296 -3.42 4.26 0.31
CA LEU A 296 -3.40 5.45 1.19
C LEU A 296 -3.12 5.02 2.64
N GLU A 297 -3.88 4.03 3.10
CA GLU A 297 -3.66 3.37 4.37
C GLU A 297 -2.42 2.47 4.31
N PRO A 298 -1.54 2.49 5.32
CA PRO A 298 -0.41 1.56 5.41
C PRO A 298 -0.86 0.10 5.30
N LEU A 299 -0.06 -0.73 4.61
CA LEU A 299 -0.36 -2.15 4.43
C LEU A 299 -0.57 -2.87 5.77
N LEU A 300 0.21 -2.51 6.80
CA LEU A 300 0.08 -3.09 8.14
C LEU A 300 -1.35 -2.94 8.69
N ASN A 301 -1.96 -1.77 8.53
CA ASN A 301 -3.33 -1.51 8.99
C ASN A 301 -4.32 -2.39 8.23
N ILE A 302 -4.18 -2.48 6.90
CA ILE A 302 -5.06 -3.27 6.04
C ILE A 302 -4.99 -4.75 6.42
N TYR A 303 -3.78 -5.32 6.54
CA TYR A 303 -3.61 -6.73 6.92
C TYR A 303 -4.09 -7.02 8.33
N LEU A 304 -3.84 -6.11 9.28
CA LEU A 304 -4.29 -6.28 10.66
C LEU A 304 -5.81 -6.25 10.75
N GLN A 305 -6.47 -5.29 10.08
CA GLN A 305 -7.93 -5.22 10.02
C GLN A 305 -8.53 -6.45 9.33
N ALA A 306 -7.95 -6.91 8.21
CA ALA A 306 -8.42 -8.11 7.52
C ALA A 306 -8.29 -9.37 8.39
N GLY A 307 -7.13 -9.54 9.06
CA GLY A 307 -6.88 -10.66 9.96
C GLY A 307 -7.81 -10.65 11.17
N LEU A 308 -7.96 -9.50 11.84
CA LEU A 308 -8.88 -9.35 12.97
C LEU A 308 -10.33 -9.58 12.55
N SER A 309 -10.76 -9.10 11.39
CA SER A 309 -12.12 -9.34 10.87
C SER A 309 -12.38 -10.82 10.60
N ALA A 310 -11.38 -11.56 10.13
CA ALA A 310 -11.50 -13.00 9.88
C ALA A 310 -11.67 -13.80 11.18
N LEU A 311 -11.00 -13.35 12.26
CA LEU A 311 -11.02 -13.97 13.58
C LEU A 311 -12.19 -13.52 14.45
N LYS A 312 -12.73 -12.32 14.21
CA LYS A 312 -13.78 -11.73 15.06
C LYS A 312 -15.08 -12.51 14.95
N THR A 313 -15.42 -13.24 16.01
CA THR A 313 -16.72 -13.90 16.20
C THR A 313 -17.52 -13.23 17.33
N PRO A 314 -18.84 -13.45 17.42
CA PRO A 314 -19.65 -12.96 18.54
C PRO A 314 -19.16 -13.47 19.91
N PHE A 315 -18.48 -14.62 19.95
CA PHE A 315 -18.06 -15.31 21.17
C PHE A 315 -16.61 -15.00 21.60
N CYS A 316 -15.86 -14.18 20.84
CA CYS A 316 -14.46 -13.84 21.13
C CYS A 316 -14.23 -13.00 22.41
N TYR A 317 -15.30 -12.73 23.18
CA TYR A 317 -15.27 -11.88 24.37
C TYR A 317 -15.58 -12.65 25.67
N GLU A 318 -15.77 -13.96 25.60
CA GLU A 318 -16.01 -14.81 26.77
C GLU A 318 -14.69 -15.15 27.49
N ASP A 319 -14.76 -15.32 28.81
CA ASP A 319 -13.59 -15.53 29.69
C ASP A 319 -12.81 -16.83 29.37
N ASP A 320 -13.44 -17.78 28.67
CA ASP A 320 -12.86 -19.08 28.28
C ASP A 320 -12.13 -19.06 26.92
N CYS A 321 -11.91 -17.88 26.33
CA CYS A 321 -11.22 -17.77 25.06
C CYS A 321 -9.75 -18.24 25.17
N THR A 322 -9.29 -19.08 24.23
CA THR A 322 -7.92 -19.60 24.26
C THR A 322 -6.90 -18.47 24.18
N LYS A 323 -5.81 -18.55 24.96
CA LYS A 323 -4.69 -17.58 24.89
C LYS A 323 -4.04 -17.46 23.50
N GLU A 324 -4.27 -18.45 22.64
CA GLU A 324 -3.84 -18.49 21.24
C GLU A 324 -4.68 -17.57 20.34
N ASP A 325 -5.88 -17.15 20.76
CA ASP A 325 -6.70 -16.19 20.02
C ASP A 325 -6.14 -14.78 20.26
N PRO A 326 -5.70 -14.05 19.23
CA PRO A 326 -5.29 -12.65 19.36
C PRO A 326 -6.35 -11.76 20.02
N LEU A 327 -7.64 -12.06 19.85
CA LEU A 327 -8.76 -11.32 20.46
C LEU A 327 -8.91 -11.59 21.97
N SER A 328 -8.18 -12.54 22.54
CA SER A 328 -8.02 -12.67 23.99
C SER A 328 -7.27 -11.48 24.61
N GLN A 329 -6.51 -10.71 23.81
CA GLN A 329 -5.78 -9.53 24.28
C GLN A 329 -6.60 -8.24 24.12
N GLU A 330 -6.62 -7.41 25.16
CA GLU A 330 -7.40 -6.16 25.19
C GLU A 330 -7.04 -5.20 24.04
N GLY A 331 -5.74 -5.10 23.71
CA GLY A 331 -5.27 -4.25 22.60
C GLY A 331 -5.89 -4.61 21.26
N PHE A 332 -5.89 -5.90 20.91
CA PHE A 332 -6.50 -6.38 19.68
C PHE A 332 -8.04 -6.28 19.70
N ARG A 333 -8.68 -6.45 20.88
CA ARG A 333 -10.14 -6.22 21.01
C ARG A 333 -10.54 -4.79 20.68
N LYS A 334 -9.79 -3.80 21.18
CA LYS A 334 -10.05 -2.38 20.90
C LYS A 334 -9.93 -2.10 19.40
N LEU A 335 -8.89 -2.64 18.75
CA LEU A 335 -8.70 -2.51 17.30
C LEU A 335 -9.79 -3.23 16.49
N ALA A 336 -10.30 -4.35 16.97
CA ALA A 336 -11.33 -5.13 16.30
C ALA A 336 -12.76 -4.61 16.50
N GLN A 337 -13.00 -3.73 17.49
CA GLN A 337 -14.34 -3.23 17.82
C GLN A 337 -15.13 -2.68 16.62
N PRO A 338 -14.59 -1.79 15.76
CA PRO A 338 -15.33 -1.25 14.61
C PRO A 338 -15.45 -2.24 13.43
N LEU A 339 -14.77 -3.38 13.47
CA LEU A 339 -14.70 -4.33 12.35
C LEU A 339 -15.95 -5.23 12.29
N PRO A 340 -16.34 -5.72 11.10
CA PRO A 340 -17.45 -6.65 10.97
C PRO A 340 -17.12 -8.01 11.63
N TYR A 341 -18.17 -8.73 12.04
CA TYR A 341 -18.02 -10.13 12.45
C TYR A 341 -17.81 -11.03 11.23
N SER A 342 -16.98 -12.06 11.42
CA SER A 342 -16.73 -13.11 10.44
C SER A 342 -18.02 -13.88 10.15
N LYS A 343 -18.41 -13.98 8.87
CA LYS A 343 -19.51 -14.84 8.43
C LYS A 343 -18.98 -16.24 8.16
N GLN A 344 -19.03 -17.10 9.17
CA GLN A 344 -18.62 -18.50 9.01
C GLN A 344 -19.84 -19.35 8.62
N HIS A 345 -19.86 -19.83 7.38
CA HIS A 345 -20.92 -20.74 6.89
C HIS A 345 -20.67 -22.20 7.25
N HIS A 346 -19.40 -22.56 7.50
CA HIS A 346 -18.99 -23.92 7.84
C HIS A 346 -18.01 -23.88 9.00
N SER A 347 -18.41 -24.43 10.14
CA SER A 347 -17.50 -24.66 11.27
C SER A 347 -16.75 -25.97 11.05
N LYS A 348 -15.47 -25.98 11.38
CA LYS A 348 -14.64 -27.18 11.38
C LYS A 348 -14.05 -27.38 12.77
N LEU A 349 -14.10 -28.61 13.28
CA LEU A 349 -13.46 -28.93 14.55
C LEU A 349 -11.98 -29.21 14.34
N VAL A 350 -11.15 -28.65 15.22
CA VAL A 350 -9.70 -28.87 15.26
C VAL A 350 -9.35 -29.43 16.62
N CYS A 351 -8.60 -30.52 16.65
CA CYS A 351 -8.25 -31.20 17.89
C CYS A 351 -7.33 -30.33 18.75
N TYR A 352 -7.63 -30.22 20.04
CA TYR A 352 -6.82 -29.44 20.97
C TYR A 352 -5.40 -30.00 21.15
N ILE A 353 -5.23 -31.32 21.05
CA ILE A 353 -3.96 -32.03 21.25
C ILE A 353 -3.15 -32.06 19.96
N SER A 354 -3.68 -32.69 18.90
CA SER A 354 -2.92 -32.88 17.65
C SER A 354 -2.89 -31.66 16.74
N LYS A 355 -3.77 -30.67 16.97
CA LYS A 355 -3.99 -29.52 16.07
C LYS A 355 -4.44 -29.90 14.66
N GLU A 356 -4.83 -31.16 14.46
CA GLU A 356 -5.35 -31.65 13.19
C GLU A 356 -6.86 -31.44 13.08
N LEU A 357 -7.34 -31.41 11.84
CA LEU A 357 -8.76 -31.36 11.55
C LEU A 357 -9.45 -32.64 12.04
N MET A 358 -10.65 -32.46 12.59
CA MET A 358 -11.52 -33.55 13.00
C MET A 358 -12.62 -33.71 11.96
N ASP A 359 -12.51 -34.77 11.17
CA ASP A 359 -13.34 -35.05 10.00
C ASP A 359 -13.74 -36.53 9.95
N THR A 360 -14.15 -37.02 8.77
CA THR A 360 -14.52 -38.42 8.58
C THR A 360 -13.37 -39.39 8.80
N GLU A 361 -12.13 -38.99 8.51
CA GLU A 361 -10.93 -39.81 8.68
C GLU A 361 -10.34 -39.69 10.10
N ASN A 362 -10.58 -38.57 10.77
CA ASN A 362 -10.12 -38.29 12.14
C ASN A 362 -11.27 -37.84 13.05
N PRO A 363 -12.27 -38.69 13.32
CA PRO A 363 -13.51 -38.24 13.92
C PRO A 363 -13.38 -37.76 15.37
N PRO A 364 -14.31 -36.89 15.83
CA PRO A 364 -14.40 -36.47 17.22
C PRO A 364 -14.81 -37.60 18.16
N LEU A 365 -14.06 -37.75 19.24
CA LEU A 365 -14.37 -38.59 20.40
C LEU A 365 -14.57 -37.71 21.64
N VAL A 366 -15.57 -38.04 22.42
CA VAL A 366 -16.01 -37.34 23.63
C VAL A 366 -15.56 -38.13 24.85
N LEU A 367 -14.84 -37.48 25.78
CA LEU A 367 -14.50 -38.08 27.07
C LEU A 367 -15.70 -38.00 28.03
N PRO A 368 -15.70 -38.77 29.14
CA PRO A 368 -16.77 -38.73 30.15
C PRO A 368 -17.02 -37.34 30.77
N ASN A 369 -16.03 -36.45 30.75
CA ASN A 369 -16.16 -35.06 31.20
C ASN A 369 -16.72 -34.10 30.13
N GLY A 370 -17.11 -34.62 28.95
CA GLY A 370 -17.71 -33.84 27.87
C GLY A 370 -16.71 -33.15 26.93
N TYR A 371 -15.40 -33.21 27.19
CA TYR A 371 -14.41 -32.64 26.26
C TYR A 371 -14.19 -33.53 25.03
N VAL A 372 -13.97 -32.88 23.89
CA VAL A 372 -13.89 -33.53 22.58
C VAL A 372 -12.47 -33.43 22.01
N TYR A 373 -11.93 -34.57 21.54
CA TYR A 373 -10.61 -34.67 20.92
C TYR A 373 -10.66 -35.62 19.72
N SER A 374 -9.63 -35.59 18.88
CA SER A 374 -9.56 -36.46 17.70
C SER A 374 -9.20 -37.89 18.06
N THR A 375 -9.73 -38.82 17.27
CA THR A 375 -9.44 -40.26 17.39
C THR A 375 -7.94 -40.53 17.38
N LYS A 376 -7.20 -39.98 16.39
CA LYS A 376 -5.74 -40.16 16.29
C LYS A 376 -5.02 -39.71 17.58
N ALA A 377 -5.39 -38.56 18.13
CA ALA A 377 -4.75 -38.02 19.32
C ALA A 377 -4.99 -38.88 20.57
N LEU A 378 -6.22 -39.40 20.72
CA LEU A 378 -6.57 -40.26 21.86
C LEU A 378 -5.97 -41.66 21.73
N GLU A 379 -5.92 -42.23 20.52
CA GLU A 379 -5.28 -43.52 20.27
C GLU A 379 -3.78 -43.47 20.57
N ASP A 380 -3.09 -42.43 20.11
CA ASP A 380 -1.66 -42.27 20.37
C ASP A 380 -1.36 -42.08 21.85
N MET A 381 -2.21 -41.34 22.56
CA MET A 381 -2.12 -41.19 24.02
C MET A 381 -2.35 -42.53 24.74
N ALA A 382 -3.37 -43.29 24.34
CA ALA A 382 -3.67 -44.59 24.93
C ALA A 382 -2.56 -45.62 24.68
N LYS A 383 -1.96 -45.64 23.48
CA LYS A 383 -0.81 -46.50 23.15
C LYS A 383 0.39 -46.21 24.05
N GLN A 384 0.63 -44.93 24.38
CA GLN A 384 1.73 -44.52 25.25
C GLN A 384 1.46 -44.79 26.73
N ASN A 385 0.19 -44.78 27.15
CA ASN A 385 -0.22 -44.85 28.56
C ASN A 385 -1.00 -46.12 28.92
N HIS A 386 -0.67 -47.25 28.31
CA HIS A 386 -1.29 -48.56 28.61
C HIS A 386 -2.83 -48.57 28.57
N GLY A 387 -3.43 -47.91 27.59
CA GLY A 387 -4.88 -47.85 27.39
C GLY A 387 -5.59 -46.69 28.08
N LYS A 388 -4.87 -45.89 28.88
CA LYS A 388 -5.42 -44.73 29.60
C LYS A 388 -5.24 -43.43 28.84
N ILE A 389 -6.23 -42.55 28.96
CA ILE A 389 -6.23 -41.20 28.40
C ILE A 389 -6.33 -40.21 29.55
N THR A 390 -5.50 -39.16 29.51
CA THR A 390 -5.58 -38.05 30.45
C THR A 390 -6.08 -36.81 29.72
N CYS A 391 -7.20 -36.25 30.17
CA CYS A 391 -7.73 -34.99 29.64
C CYS A 391 -6.77 -33.84 29.98
N PRO A 392 -6.16 -33.16 28.98
CA PRO A 392 -5.19 -32.09 29.23
C PRO A 392 -5.80 -30.83 29.85
N ARG A 393 -7.14 -30.71 29.88
CA ARG A 393 -7.85 -29.52 30.40
C ARG A 393 -8.32 -29.70 31.85
N THR A 394 -8.68 -30.92 32.24
CA THR A 394 -9.25 -31.21 33.58
C THR A 394 -8.41 -32.16 34.41
N GLY A 395 -7.43 -32.85 33.81
CA GLY A 395 -6.66 -33.89 34.47
C GLY A 395 -7.40 -35.22 34.67
N LEU A 396 -8.65 -35.34 34.20
CA LEU A 396 -9.41 -36.60 34.29
C LEU A 396 -8.68 -37.72 33.54
N VAL A 397 -8.51 -38.87 34.19
CA VAL A 397 -7.97 -40.09 33.59
C VAL A 397 -9.13 -41.07 33.35
N CYS A 398 -9.29 -41.56 32.13
CA CYS A 398 -10.29 -42.58 31.77
C CYS A 398 -9.67 -43.62 30.83
N ASP A 399 -10.32 -44.77 30.68
CA ASP A 399 -9.88 -45.79 29.74
C ASP A 399 -10.34 -45.42 28.33
N TYR A 400 -9.57 -45.83 27.30
CA TYR A 400 -9.92 -45.55 25.90
C TYR A 400 -11.27 -46.13 25.51
N THR A 401 -11.73 -47.20 26.17
CA THR A 401 -13.05 -47.80 25.94
C THR A 401 -14.23 -46.93 26.37
N ASP A 402 -13.98 -45.94 27.24
CA ASP A 402 -15.03 -45.11 27.83
C ASP A 402 -15.38 -43.90 26.95
N VAL A 403 -14.65 -43.67 25.86
CA VAL A 403 -14.87 -42.54 24.96
C VAL A 403 -15.94 -42.85 23.93
N VAL A 404 -16.78 -41.86 23.62
CA VAL A 404 -17.91 -42.02 22.70
C VAL A 404 -17.71 -41.18 21.46
N LYS A 405 -18.05 -41.70 20.28
CA LYS A 405 -17.96 -40.94 19.02
C LYS A 405 -19.04 -39.85 18.98
N ALA A 406 -18.64 -38.61 18.71
CA ALA A 406 -19.59 -37.53 18.41
C ALA A 406 -19.94 -37.54 16.92
N PHE A 407 -21.20 -37.25 16.62
CA PHE A 407 -21.69 -37.00 15.27
C PHE A 407 -22.07 -35.52 15.18
N ILE A 408 -21.46 -34.83 14.22
CA ILE A 408 -21.73 -33.42 13.95
C ILE A 408 -22.65 -33.39 12.72
N SER A 409 -23.84 -32.82 12.87
CA SER A 409 -24.80 -32.63 11.78
C SER A 409 -24.63 -31.26 11.11
#